data_AF-X1CEW7-F1
#
_entry.id   AF-X1CEW7-F1
#
_cell.length_a   1.000
_cell.length_b   1.000
_cell.length_c   1.000
_cell.angle_alpha   90.00
_cell.angle_beta   90.00
_cell.angle_gamma   90.00
#
_symmetry.space_group_name_H-M   'P 1'
#
loop_
_entity.id
_entity.type
_entity.pdbx_description
1 polymer ?
#
loop_
_entity_poly.entity_id
_entity_poly.type
_entity_poly.pdbx_seq_one_letter_code
_entity_poly.pdbx_strand_id
1 'polypeptide(L)'
;MIELFQMGDDARRVKIASATTNDDGRTDAPILPQDRFSTGTFELVFHVGAYLRRNNFDVEAPLFLDEIPIRFGINDATSHYHVPLLISPFGYSTYRGS
;
A
#
# COMPACT_ATOMS: atom_id res chain seq x y z
N MET A 1 -8.77 1.23 -2.47
CA MET A 1 -8.57 -0.04 -1.75
C MET A 1 -7.08 -0.30 -1.66
N ILE A 2 -6.64 -0.92 -0.58
CA ILE A 2 -5.25 -1.29 -0.33
C ILE A 2 -5.23 -2.79 0.02
N GLU A 3 -4.29 -3.53 -0.54
CA GLU A 3 -4.05 -4.92 -0.19
C GLU A 3 -2.64 -5.09 0.37
N LEU A 4 -2.48 -6.01 1.32
CA LEU A 4 -1.18 -6.33 1.91
C LEU A 4 -0.86 -7.80 1.66
N PHE A 5 0.34 -8.03 1.15
CA PHE A 5 0.90 -9.35 0.89
C PHE A 5 2.17 -9.56 1.71
N GLN A 6 2.35 -10.79 2.19
CA GLN A 6 3.64 -11.29 2.64
C GLN A 6 4.32 -11.99 1.45
N MET A 7 5.61 -11.72 1.26
CA MET A 7 6.41 -12.35 0.22
C MET A 7 7.05 -13.63 0.76
N GLY A 8 6.88 -14.74 0.05
CA GLY A 8 7.62 -15.98 0.27
C GLY A 8 8.99 -15.95 -0.39
N ASP A 9 9.85 -16.92 -0.04
CA ASP A 9 11.22 -17.05 -0.56
C ASP A 9 11.26 -17.29 -2.08
N ASP A 10 10.19 -17.85 -2.64
CA ASP A 10 9.97 -18.09 -4.08
C ASP A 10 9.37 -16.87 -4.81
N ALA A 11 9.39 -15.69 -4.18
CA ALA A 11 8.71 -14.48 -4.61
C ALA A 11 7.17 -14.62 -4.74
N ARG A 12 6.58 -15.69 -4.19
CA ARG A 12 5.12 -15.84 -4.14
C ARG A 12 4.51 -14.80 -3.21
N ARG A 13 3.42 -14.21 -3.66
CA ARG A 13 2.60 -13.28 -2.85
C ARG A 13 1.53 -14.07 -2.11
N VAL A 14 1.47 -13.91 -0.80
CA VAL A 14 0.37 -14.41 0.04
C VAL A 14 -0.40 -13.21 0.59
N LYS A 15 -1.65 -13.02 0.17
CA LYS A 15 -2.50 -11.93 0.68
C LYS A 15 -2.80 -12.20 2.16
N ILE A 16 -2.52 -11.24 3.03
CA ILE A 16 -2.70 -11.38 4.47
C ILE A 16 -3.69 -10.37 5.07
N ALA A 17 -3.95 -9.26 4.35
CA ALA A 17 -4.93 -8.24 4.74
C ALA A 17 -5.38 -7.39 3.54
N SER A 18 -6.44 -6.61 3.74
CA SER A 18 -6.88 -5.53 2.86
C SER A 18 -7.65 -4.47 3.63
N ALA A 19 -7.63 -3.22 3.16
CA ALA A 19 -8.31 -2.10 3.77
C ALA A 19 -8.79 -1.09 2.73
N THR A 20 -9.66 -0.17 3.15
CA THR A 20 -10.09 0.99 2.37
C THR A 20 -9.71 2.25 3.13
N THR A 21 -9.31 3.29 2.40
CA THR A 21 -9.01 4.58 3.00
C THR A 21 -10.30 5.33 3.32
N ASN A 22 -10.33 5.99 4.48
CA ASN A 22 -11.34 6.98 4.84
C ASN A 22 -11.09 8.32 4.12
N ASP A 23 -11.89 9.33 4.45
CA ASP A 23 -11.85 10.65 3.82
C ASP A 23 -10.55 11.44 4.13
N ASP A 24 -9.79 11.05 5.17
CA ASP A 24 -8.46 11.59 5.48
C ASP A 24 -7.32 10.79 4.80
N GLY A 25 -7.65 9.85 3.90
CA GLY A 25 -6.66 9.03 3.19
C GLY A 25 -5.98 7.97 4.06
N ARG A 26 -6.48 7.73 5.29
CA ARG A 26 -5.95 6.73 6.23
C ARG A 26 -6.84 5.51 6.29
N THR A 27 -6.37 4.45 6.95
CA THR A 27 -7.22 3.32 7.33
C THR A 27 -7.73 3.55 8.75
N ASP A 28 -8.99 3.17 9.04
CA ASP A 28 -9.60 3.40 10.37
C ASP A 28 -8.94 2.55 11.48
N ALA A 29 -8.24 1.48 11.08
CA ALA A 29 -7.42 0.65 11.95
C ALA A 29 -6.16 0.21 11.18
N PRO A 30 -5.06 -0.16 11.87
CA PRO A 30 -3.86 -0.69 11.22
C PRO A 30 -4.20 -1.85 10.27
N ILE A 31 -3.65 -1.80 9.04
CA ILE A 31 -3.88 -2.85 8.02
C ILE A 31 -3.44 -4.22 8.54
N LEU A 32 -2.33 -4.25 9.28
CA LEU A 32 -1.86 -5.42 9.99
C LEU A 32 -1.75 -5.08 11.48
N PRO A 33 -2.49 -5.76 12.35
CA PRO A 33 -2.34 -5.65 13.80
C PRO A 33 -0.95 -6.10 14.27
N GLN A 34 -0.43 -5.49 15.34
CA GLN A 34 0.94 -5.72 15.83
C GLN A 34 1.19 -7.18 16.27
N ASP A 35 0.20 -7.87 16.78
CA ASP A 35 0.28 -9.30 17.16
C ASP A 35 0.46 -10.24 15.94
N ARG A 36 0.23 -9.73 14.73
CA ARG A 36 0.45 -10.43 13.46
C ARG A 36 1.70 -9.96 12.71
N PHE A 37 2.50 -9.08 13.32
CA PHE A 37 3.78 -8.66 12.73
C PHE A 37 4.81 -9.79 12.81
N SER A 38 5.49 -10.02 11.69
CA SER A 38 6.72 -10.80 11.63
C SER A 38 7.77 -10.03 10.84
N THR A 39 9.04 -10.32 11.09
CA THR A 39 10.09 -9.85 10.18
C THR A 39 9.93 -10.52 8.82
N GLY A 40 10.35 -9.82 7.77
CA GLY A 40 10.23 -10.32 6.40
C GLY A 40 9.97 -9.23 5.38
N THR A 41 9.69 -9.65 4.15
CA THR A 41 9.36 -8.76 3.04
C THR A 41 7.85 -8.76 2.80
N PHE A 42 7.29 -7.57 2.65
CA PHE A 42 5.88 -7.33 2.44
C PHE A 42 5.67 -6.46 1.21
N GLU A 43 4.47 -6.49 0.65
CA GLU A 43 4.07 -5.65 -0.46
C GLU A 43 2.67 -5.07 -0.21
N LEU A 44 2.57 -3.74 -0.24
CA LEU A 44 1.29 -3.04 -0.29
C LEU A 44 0.92 -2.81 -1.76
N VAL A 45 -0.30 -3.14 -2.16
CA VAL A 45 -0.84 -2.79 -3.48
C VAL A 45 -1.93 -1.74 -3.29
N PHE A 46 -1.67 -0.54 -3.78
CA PHE A 46 -2.64 0.55 -3.79
C PHE A 46 -3.40 0.56 -5.11
N HIS A 47 -4.71 0.36 -5.05
CA HIS A 47 -5.62 0.45 -6.19
C HIS A 47 -6.02 1.91 -6.40
N VAL A 48 -5.20 2.64 -7.16
CA VAL A 48 -5.26 4.11 -7.28
C VAL A 48 -6.10 4.58 -8.45
N GLY A 49 -6.38 3.74 -9.45
CA GLY A 49 -7.10 4.19 -10.63
C GLY A 49 -8.53 4.66 -10.33
N ALA A 50 -9.24 4.00 -9.40
CA ALA A 50 -10.55 4.47 -8.95
C ALA A 50 -10.46 5.82 -8.20
N TYR A 51 -9.35 6.10 -7.52
CA TYR A 51 -9.10 7.39 -6.89
C TYR A 51 -8.81 8.47 -7.94
N LEU A 52 -7.91 8.22 -8.90
CA LEU A 52 -7.55 9.20 -9.92
C LEU A 52 -8.75 9.60 -10.79
N ARG A 53 -9.57 8.63 -11.22
CA ARG A 53 -10.79 8.89 -12.01
C ARG A 53 -11.83 9.72 -11.23
N ARG A 54 -11.99 9.48 -9.92
CA ARG A 54 -12.97 10.21 -9.09
C ARG A 54 -12.57 11.65 -8.78
N ASN A 55 -11.27 11.96 -8.81
CA ASN A 55 -10.75 13.28 -8.49
C ASN A 55 -10.53 14.16 -9.74
N ASN A 56 -11.16 13.81 -10.87
CA ASN A 56 -11.13 14.56 -12.12
C ASN A 56 -9.72 14.93 -12.61
N PHE A 57 -8.74 14.07 -12.35
CA PHE A 57 -7.48 14.19 -13.07
C PHE A 57 -7.73 13.89 -14.55
N ASP A 58 -7.12 14.66 -15.44
CA ASP A 58 -7.18 14.44 -16.88
C ASP A 58 -6.34 13.21 -17.24
N VAL A 59 -6.94 12.03 -17.05
CA VAL A 59 -6.31 10.73 -17.25
C VAL A 59 -7.07 9.92 -18.27
N GLU A 60 -6.39 9.58 -19.37
CA GLU A 60 -6.93 8.70 -20.40
C GLU A 60 -6.69 7.24 -20.05
N ALA A 61 -7.49 6.35 -20.64
CA ALA A 61 -7.28 4.92 -20.54
C ALA A 61 -6.26 4.45 -21.61
N PRO A 62 -5.32 3.55 -21.27
CA PRO A 62 -5.06 3.00 -19.94
C PRO A 62 -4.38 4.01 -19.01
N LEU A 63 -4.71 3.95 -17.71
CA LEU A 63 -4.07 4.83 -16.73
C LEU A 63 -2.57 4.51 -16.66
N PHE A 64 -1.75 5.56 -16.62
CA PHE A 64 -0.31 5.40 -16.39
C PHE A 64 -0.03 4.77 -15.01
N LEU A 65 -0.83 5.11 -14.00
CA LEU A 65 -0.83 4.49 -12.67
C LEU A 65 -2.23 3.99 -12.33
N ASP A 66 -2.47 2.68 -12.37
CA ASP A 66 -3.75 2.06 -11.95
C ASP A 66 -3.58 1.30 -10.61
N GLU A 67 -2.54 0.47 -10.53
CA GLU A 67 -2.13 -0.26 -9.33
C GLU A 67 -0.66 0.04 -9.02
N ILE A 68 -0.36 0.38 -7.76
CA ILE A 68 1.00 0.70 -7.32
C ILE A 68 1.44 -0.31 -6.25
N PRO A 69 2.35 -1.25 -6.58
CA PRO A 69 2.98 -2.11 -5.59
C PRO A 69 4.16 -1.40 -4.90
N ILE A 70 4.13 -1.34 -3.57
CA ILE A 70 5.23 -0.88 -2.72
C ILE A 70 5.77 -2.05 -1.93
N ARG A 71 6.98 -2.50 -2.27
CA ARG A 71 7.68 -3.58 -1.55
C ARG A 71 8.60 -3.00 -0.49
N PHE A 72 8.51 -3.53 0.72
CA PHE A 72 9.30 -3.04 1.87
C PHE A 72 9.63 -4.20 2.83
N GLY A 73 10.65 -3.98 3.66
CA GLY A 73 11.06 -4.92 4.70
C GLY A 73 10.61 -4.47 6.08
N ILE A 74 10.15 -5.41 6.88
CA ILE A 74 9.99 -5.27 8.33
C ILE A 74 11.17 -5.99 8.99
N ASN A 75 12.01 -5.26 9.72
CA ASN A 75 13.19 -5.81 10.40
C ASN A 75 13.06 -5.85 11.94
N ASP A 76 11.96 -5.34 12.47
CA ASP A 76 11.65 -5.32 13.90
C ASP A 76 10.13 -5.49 14.08
N ALA A 77 9.70 -6.61 14.67
CA ALA A 77 8.29 -6.90 14.89
C ALA A 77 7.64 -6.06 16.00
N THR A 78 8.43 -5.33 16.79
CA THR A 78 7.94 -4.48 17.89
C THR A 78 7.75 -3.02 17.47
N SER A 79 8.33 -2.62 16.34
CA SER A 79 8.24 -1.25 15.80
C SER A 79 6.93 -1.00 15.07
N HIS A 80 6.49 0.25 15.08
CA HIS A 80 5.40 0.73 14.21
C HIS A 80 5.97 1.07 12.81
N TYR A 81 5.29 0.62 11.75
CA TYR A 81 5.70 0.89 10.37
C TYR A 81 4.64 1.71 9.66
N HIS A 82 5.00 2.96 9.36
CA HIS A 82 4.18 3.84 8.53
C HIS A 82 4.77 3.90 7.12
N VAL A 83 4.03 3.42 6.12
CA VAL A 83 4.44 3.39 4.70
C VAL A 83 3.42 4.17 3.87
N PRO A 84 3.50 5.51 3.83
CA PRO A 84 2.56 6.34 3.08
C PRO A 84 2.81 6.29 1.57
N LEU A 85 1.78 6.66 0.82
CA LEU A 85 1.83 6.89 -0.62
C LEU A 85 1.41 8.34 -0.90
N LEU A 86 2.30 9.12 -1.51
CA LEU A 86 1.95 10.39 -2.13
C LEU A 86 1.84 10.14 -3.63
N ILE A 87 0.75 10.60 -4.25
CA ILE A 87 0.47 10.29 -5.66
C ILE A 87 -0.04 11.49 -6.45
N SER A 88 0.43 11.56 -7.68
CA SER A 88 -0.14 12.31 -8.80
C SER A 88 -0.44 11.33 -9.95
N PRO A 89 -1.17 11.74 -11.00
CA PRO A 89 -1.46 10.86 -12.13
C PRO A 89 -0.25 10.20 -12.80
N PHE A 90 0.92 10.86 -12.76
CA PHE A 90 2.12 10.45 -13.50
C PHE A 90 3.35 10.20 -12.63
N GLY A 91 3.18 10.19 -11.32
CA GLY A 91 4.29 9.96 -10.40
C GLY A 91 3.81 9.77 -8.98
N TYR A 92 4.57 9.01 -8.21
CA TYR A 92 4.31 8.79 -6.80
C TYR A 92 5.61 8.75 -6.02
N SER A 93 5.50 8.93 -4.71
CA SER A 93 6.60 8.72 -3.78
C SER A 93 6.12 8.00 -2.53
N THR A 94 7.04 7.32 -1.87
CA THR A 94 6.85 6.64 -0.60
C THR A 94 8.09 6.79 0.25
N TYR A 95 7.97 6.54 1.56
CA TYR A 95 9.08 6.58 2.51
C TYR A 95 8.73 5.75 3.75
N ARG A 96 9.71 5.49 4.62
CA ARG A 96 9.46 4.94 5.96
C ARG A 96 9.20 6.09 6.93
N GLY A 97 7.95 6.23 7.39
CA GLY A 97 7.58 7.14 8.47
C GLY A 97 7.95 6.57 9.85
N SER A 98 7.98 7.47 10.84
CA SER A 98 8.09 7.15 12.27
C SER A 98 6.75 6.77 12.88
#